data_AF-A0A2Z6RVV2-F1
#
_entry.id   AF-A0A2Z6RVV2-F1
#
_cell.length_a   1.000
_cell.length_b   1.000
_cell.length_c   1.000
_cell.angle_alpha   90.00
_cell.angle_beta   90.00
_cell.angle_gamma   90.00
#
_symmetry.space_group_name_H-M   'P 1'
#
loop_
_entity.id
_entity.type
_entity.pdbx_description
1 polymer ?
#
loop_
_entity_poly.entity_id
_entity_poly.type
_entity_poly.pdbx_seq_one_letter_code
_entity_poly.pdbx_strand_id
1 'polypeptide(L)'
;MSIVPMVGNRKVSQVFDDDIYIKIGKASRELRKEFGNKVPFSLIYPGMVDEKACIIAVVNLKDGTPIYNIPAEFMGFPVLINYRTIKPSSYDDYHKYQNLKQESV
;
A
#
# COMPACT_ATOMS: atom_id res chain seq x y z
N MET A 1 -0.93 -3.35 -22.63
CA MET A 1 -1.01 -2.84 -21.24
C MET A 1 -2.23 -3.45 -20.59
N SER A 2 -2.09 -4.13 -19.45
CA SER A 2 -3.22 -4.68 -18.69
C SER A 2 -3.70 -3.64 -17.68
N ILE A 3 -5.01 -3.53 -17.50
CA ILE A 3 -5.60 -2.72 -16.43
C ILE A 3 -5.22 -3.36 -15.09
N VAL A 4 -4.70 -2.56 -14.16
CA VAL A 4 -4.38 -3.05 -12.82
C VAL A 4 -5.68 -3.33 -12.07
N PRO A 5 -5.83 -4.51 -11.46
CA PRO A 5 -7.05 -4.87 -10.74
C PRO A 5 -7.30 -3.95 -9.55
N MET A 6 -8.58 -3.63 -9.33
CA MET A 6 -9.01 -2.75 -8.23
C MET A 6 -9.38 -3.59 -7.01
N VAL A 7 -9.07 -3.12 -5.79
CA VAL A 7 -9.55 -3.74 -4.54
C VAL A 7 -11.08 -3.82 -4.53
N GLY A 8 -11.77 -2.73 -4.88
CA GLY A 8 -13.23 -2.67 -4.90
C GLY A 8 -13.84 -2.81 -3.50
N ASN A 9 -14.82 -3.72 -3.37
CA ASN A 9 -15.49 -4.01 -2.09
C ASN A 9 -14.79 -5.09 -1.26
N ARG A 10 -13.66 -5.63 -1.74
CA ARG A 10 -12.95 -6.71 -1.05
C ARG A 10 -12.35 -6.20 0.26
N LYS A 11 -12.38 -7.06 1.27
CA LYS A 11 -11.77 -6.79 2.57
C LYS A 11 -10.25 -6.82 2.42
N VAL A 12 -9.60 -5.76 2.88
CA VAL A 12 -8.15 -5.74 3.08
C VAL A 12 -7.89 -6.00 4.56
N SER A 13 -7.06 -7.01 4.86
CA SER A 13 -6.63 -7.32 6.22
C SER A 13 -5.11 -7.24 6.34
N GLN A 14 -4.60 -7.29 7.57
CA GLN A 14 -3.17 -7.21 7.84
C GLN A 14 -2.46 -8.48 7.36
N VAL A 15 -1.24 -8.33 6.84
CA VAL A 15 -0.31 -9.44 6.62
C VAL A 15 0.35 -9.74 7.97
N PHE A 16 0.09 -10.93 8.53
CA PHE A 16 0.60 -11.34 9.86
C PHE A 16 1.91 -12.13 9.81
N ASP A 17 2.26 -12.70 8.66
CA ASP A 17 3.54 -13.38 8.47
C ASP A 17 4.64 -12.33 8.29
N ASP A 18 5.61 -12.31 9.21
CA ASP A 18 6.67 -11.31 9.26
C ASP A 18 7.59 -11.36 8.03
N ASP A 19 7.93 -12.56 7.55
CA ASP A 19 8.81 -12.73 6.39
C ASP A 19 8.13 -12.21 5.11
N ILE A 20 6.84 -12.52 4.94
CA ILE A 20 6.04 -11.99 3.84
C ILE A 20 5.92 -10.48 3.99
N TYR A 21 5.60 -9.98 5.19
CA TYR A 21 5.43 -8.55 5.48
C TYR A 21 6.70 -7.74 5.14
N ILE A 22 7.88 -8.24 5.51
CA ILE A 22 9.16 -7.60 5.19
C ILE A 22 9.39 -7.58 3.67
N LYS A 23 9.19 -8.71 2.98
CA LYS A 23 9.39 -8.82 1.51
C LYS A 23 8.47 -7.87 0.75
N ILE A 24 7.19 -7.87 1.07
CA ILE A 24 6.21 -7.01 0.39
C ILE A 24 6.35 -5.53 0.78
N GLY A 25 6.83 -5.23 2.00
CA GLY A 25 7.21 -3.88 2.42
C GLY A 25 8.37 -3.32 1.58
N LYS A 26 9.38 -4.16 1.29
CA LYS A 26 10.47 -3.80 0.35
C LYS A 26 9.93 -3.57 -1.06
N ALA A 27 9.12 -4.49 -1.59
CA ALA A 27 8.50 -4.35 -2.91
C ALA A 27 7.65 -3.07 -3.02
N SER A 28 6.86 -2.76 -1.99
CA SER A 28 6.04 -1.53 -1.90
C SER A 28 6.87 -0.26 -1.98
N ARG A 29 8.04 -0.22 -1.32
CA ARG A 29 8.97 0.92 -1.36
C ARG A 29 9.58 1.10 -2.75
N GLU A 30 10.02 0.02 -3.38
CA GLU A 30 10.59 0.08 -4.73
C GLU A 30 9.55 0.48 -5.78
N LEU A 31 8.31 -0.03 -5.68
CA LEU A 31 7.19 0.37 -6.52
C LEU A 31 6.91 1.88 -6.39
N ARG A 32 6.94 2.43 -5.16
CA ARG A 32 6.78 3.88 -4.96
C ARG A 32 7.89 4.68 -5.62
N LYS A 33 9.15 4.22 -5.56
CA LYS A 33 10.29 4.91 -6.19
C LYS A 33 10.18 4.90 -7.71
N GLU A 34 9.82 3.76 -8.30
CA GLU A 34 9.80 3.60 -9.75
C GLU A 34 8.59 4.28 -10.42
N PHE A 35 7.43 4.26 -9.75
CA PHE A 35 6.17 4.71 -10.34
C PHE A 35 5.58 5.96 -9.68
N GLY A 36 6.12 6.45 -8.56
CA GLY A 36 5.56 7.56 -7.80
C GLY A 36 5.47 8.89 -8.55
N ASN A 37 6.31 9.10 -9.57
CA ASN A 37 6.25 10.27 -10.44
C ASN A 37 5.24 10.11 -11.60
N LYS A 38 4.74 8.89 -11.83
CA LYS A 38 3.82 8.55 -12.94
C LYS A 38 2.39 8.30 -12.47
N VAL A 39 2.22 7.94 -11.21
CA VAL A 39 0.93 7.60 -10.61
C VAL A 39 0.79 8.38 -9.29
N PRO A 40 -0.34 9.07 -9.07
CA PRO A 40 -0.55 9.89 -7.88
C PRO A 40 -0.93 9.04 -6.67
N PHE A 41 0.02 8.26 -6.15
CA PHE A 41 -0.19 7.47 -4.95
C PHE A 41 -0.35 8.38 -3.72
N SER A 42 -1.42 8.17 -2.97
CA SER A 42 -1.59 8.77 -1.64
C SER A 42 -0.90 7.91 -0.57
N LEU A 43 -1.03 6.60 -0.67
CA LEU A 43 -0.45 5.62 0.25
C LEU A 43 -0.14 4.32 -0.50
N ILE A 44 0.93 3.62 -0.10
CA ILE A 44 1.18 2.25 -0.54
C ILE A 44 1.48 1.43 0.71
N TYR A 45 0.80 0.29 0.86
CA TYR A 45 0.98 -0.57 2.03
C TYR A 45 0.71 -2.06 1.71
N PRO A 46 1.28 -2.98 2.49
CA PRO A 46 0.95 -4.41 2.42
C PRO A 46 -0.47 -4.71 2.88
N GLY A 47 -1.18 -5.61 2.20
CA GLY A 47 -2.47 -6.11 2.66
C GLY A 47 -2.81 -7.49 2.14
N MET A 48 -3.55 -8.26 2.93
CA MET A 48 -4.16 -9.52 2.50
C MET A 48 -5.50 -9.26 1.85
N VAL A 49 -5.67 -9.76 0.62
CA VAL A 49 -6.92 -9.71 -0.16
C VAL A 49 -7.14 -11.08 -0.79
N ASP A 50 -8.32 -11.67 -0.58
CA ASP A 50 -8.66 -13.01 -1.08
C ASP A 50 -7.57 -14.05 -0.73
N GLU A 51 -7.11 -14.04 0.53
CA GLU A 51 -6.06 -14.92 1.08
C GLU A 51 -4.67 -14.77 0.43
N LYS A 52 -4.45 -13.72 -0.37
CA LYS A 52 -3.17 -13.42 -1.00
C LYS A 52 -2.56 -12.13 -0.46
N ALA A 53 -1.25 -12.15 -0.25
CA ALA A 53 -0.48 -10.96 0.11
C ALA A 53 -0.31 -10.07 -1.12
N CYS A 54 -0.78 -8.83 -1.02
CA CYS A 54 -0.86 -7.88 -2.12
C CYS A 54 -0.27 -6.52 -1.72
N ILE A 55 0.31 -5.83 -2.71
CA ILE A 55 0.67 -4.42 -2.57
C ILE A 55 -0.60 -3.61 -2.83
N ILE A 56 -1.08 -2.90 -1.81
CA ILE A 56 -2.25 -2.03 -1.93
C ILE A 56 -1.77 -0.62 -2.24
N ALA A 57 -2.02 -0.17 -3.47
CA ALA A 57 -1.69 1.16 -3.95
C ALA A 57 -2.94 2.05 -3.89
N VAL A 58 -2.96 2.96 -2.92
CA VAL A 58 -4.03 3.93 -2.77
C VAL A 58 -3.75 5.13 -3.66
N VAL A 59 -4.73 5.55 -4.44
CA VAL A 59 -4.63 6.71 -5.33
C VAL A 59 -5.67 7.76 -4.95
N ASN A 60 -5.31 9.03 -5.08
CA ASN A 60 -6.25 10.13 -4.87
C ASN A 60 -6.93 10.50 -6.19
N LEU A 61 -7.74 9.60 -6.72
CA LEU A 61 -8.44 9.73 -8.01
C LEU A 61 -9.89 9.29 -7.86
N LYS A 62 -10.75 9.67 -8.82
CA LYS A 62 -12.14 9.20 -8.85
C LYS A 62 -12.18 7.68 -9.01
N ASP A 63 -13.05 7.01 -8.26
CA ASP A 63 -13.30 5.57 -8.36
C ASP A 63 -13.45 5.13 -9.81
N GLY A 64 -12.72 4.08 -10.19
CA GLY A 64 -12.75 3.51 -11.54
C GLY A 64 -11.88 4.22 -12.57
N THR A 65 -11.17 5.29 -12.21
CA THR A 65 -10.20 5.94 -13.10
C THR A 65 -9.11 4.93 -13.50
N PRO A 66 -8.98 4.53 -14.77
CA PRO A 66 -8.03 3.49 -15.15
C PRO A 66 -6.57 3.92 -14.92
N ILE A 67 -5.75 3.01 -14.38
CA ILE A 67 -4.31 3.22 -14.17
C ILE A 67 -3.54 2.26 -15.07
N TYR A 68 -2.84 2.80 -16.06
CA TYR A 68 -2.12 2.02 -17.09
C TYR A 68 -0.60 1.98 -16.89
N ASN A 69 -0.05 2.83 -16.03
CA ASN A 69 1.39 3.07 -15.91
C ASN A 69 2.08 2.25 -14.80
N ILE A 70 1.38 1.28 -14.21
CA ILE A 70 1.91 0.43 -13.14
C ILE A 70 1.58 -1.04 -13.47
N PRO A 71 2.46 -2.01 -13.17
CA PRO A 71 2.17 -3.40 -13.46
C PRO A 71 1.14 -3.98 -12.48
N ALA A 72 0.43 -5.03 -12.92
CA ALA A 72 -0.52 -5.78 -12.08
C ALA A 72 0.19 -6.72 -11.07
N GLU A 73 1.47 -6.98 -11.28
CA GLU A 73 2.34 -7.72 -10.37
C GLU A 73 3.70 -7.01 -10.30
N PHE A 74 4.28 -6.89 -9.11
CA PHE A 74 5.57 -6.26 -8.91
C PHE A 74 6.40 -7.04 -7.89
N MET A 75 7.59 -7.45 -8.29
CA MET A 75 8.51 -8.27 -7.47
C MET A 75 7.83 -9.52 -6.87
N GLY A 76 6.95 -10.18 -7.65
CA GLY A 76 6.25 -11.40 -7.22
C GLY A 76 4.98 -11.17 -6.40
N PHE A 77 4.57 -9.91 -6.18
CA PHE A 77 3.36 -9.58 -5.44
C PHE A 77 2.30 -8.94 -6.35
N PRO A 78 1.02 -9.37 -6.27
CA PRO A 78 -0.06 -8.66 -6.94
C PRO A 78 -0.17 -7.21 -6.46
N VAL A 79 -0.42 -6.31 -7.40
CA VAL A 79 -0.67 -4.89 -7.15
C VAL A 79 -2.15 -4.61 -7.33
N LEU A 80 -2.79 -4.06 -6.30
CA LEU A 80 -4.21 -3.71 -6.34
C LEU A 80 -4.40 -2.20 -6.13
N ILE A 81 -5.23 -1.56 -6.95
CA ILE A 81 -5.57 -0.15 -6.80
C ILE A 81 -6.72 0.02 -5.81
N ASN A 82 -6.55 0.92 -4.84
CA ASN A 82 -7.61 1.36 -3.94
C ASN A 82 -7.87 2.85 -4.15
N TYR A 83 -9.11 3.22 -4.46
CA TYR A 83 -9.52 4.62 -4.66
C TYR A 83 -10.12 5.22 -3.39
N ARG A 84 -10.34 4.40 -2.36
CA ARG A 84 -10.96 4.84 -1.12
C ARG A 84 -10.00 5.68 -0.28
N THR A 85 -10.56 6.69 0.37
CA THR A 85 -9.87 7.42 1.43
C THR A 85 -9.62 6.48 2.61
N ILE A 86 -8.35 6.29 2.96
CA ILE A 86 -7.96 5.54 4.16
C ILE A 86 -7.69 6.54 5.27
N LYS A 87 -8.42 6.43 6.37
CA LYS A 87 -8.07 7.11 7.62
C LYS A 87 -7.09 6.20 8.37
N PRO A 88 -5.82 6.61 8.58
CA PRO A 88 -4.88 5.82 9.36
C PRO A 88 -5.39 5.71 10.80
N SER A 89 -5.41 4.50 11.37
CA SER A 89 -5.80 4.28 12.77
C SER A 89 -4.78 4.84 13.77
N SER A 90 -3.57 5.19 13.32
CA SER A 90 -2.46 5.63 14.17
C SER A 90 -2.31 7.15 14.29
N TYR A 91 -3.19 7.97 13.71
CA TYR A 91 -3.00 9.43 13.77
C TYR A 91 -3.07 9.96 15.21
N ASP A 92 -3.89 9.35 16.07
CA ASP A 92 -4.02 9.75 17.48
C ASP A 92 -2.90 9.18 18.38
N ASP A 93 -2.29 8.05 18.01
CA ASP A 93 -1.25 7.39 18.82
C ASP A 93 0.19 7.71 18.37
N TYR A 94 0.40 8.20 17.14
CA TYR A 94 1.74 8.54 16.64
C TYR A 94 2.44 9.62 17.50
N HIS A 95 1.67 10.56 18.06
CA HIS A 95 2.20 11.55 18.99
C HIS A 95 2.73 10.95 20.31
N LYS A 96 2.21 9.80 20.75
CA LYS A 96 2.71 9.14 21.98
C LYS A 96 4.11 8.55 21.79
N TYR A 97 4.47 8.14 20.58
CA TYR A 97 5.77 7.51 20.29
C TYR A 97 6.88 8.50 19.89
N GLN A 98 6.55 9.77 19.59
CA GLN A 98 7.54 10.82 19.35
C GLN A 98 8.28 11.24 20.63
N ASN A 99 7.61 11.18 21.79
CA ASN A 99 8.21 11.52 23.08
C ASN A 99 9.16 10.44 23.63
N LEU A 100 9.24 9.25 23.02
CA LEU A 100 10.14 8.16 23.44
C LEU A 100 11.52 8.22 22.77
N LYS A 101 11.81 9.25 21.95
CA LYS A 101 13.11 9.44 21.30
C LYS A 101 13.96 10.57 21.87
N GLN A 102 13.55 11.18 22.98
CA GLN A 102 14.36 12.15 23.71
C GLN A 102 14.65 11.64 25.11
N GLU A 103 15.45 10.59 25.23
CA GLU A 103 16.23 10.32 26.44
C GLU A 103 17.34 9.31 26.11
N SER A 104 18.47 9.85 25.70
CA SER A 104 19.79 9.22 25.88
C SER A 104 20.76 10.36 26.13
N VAL A 105 21.12 10.52 27.40
CA VAL A 105 22.13 11.43 27.96
C VAL A 105 23.48 11.23 27.28
#